data_AF-A0A1I6MUT5-F1
#
_entry.id   AF-A0A1I6MUT5-F1
#
_cell.length_a   1.000
_cell.length_b   1.000
_cell.length_c   1.000
_cell.angle_alpha   90.00
_cell.angle_beta   90.00
_cell.angle_gamma   90.00
#
_symmetry.space_group_name_H-M   'P 1'
#
loop_
_entity.id
_entity.type
_entity.pdbx_description
1 polymer ?
#
loop_
_entity_poly.entity_id
_entity_poly.type
_entity_poly.pdbx_seq_one_letter_code
_entity_poly.pdbx_strand_id
1 'polypeptide(L)' 'MAQFYKIWLVFDPRRVFVAQGVFLFLLAAMIHLVLLSNESTNWFSLAFGG' A
#
# COMPACT_ATOMS: atom_id res chain seq x y z
N MET A 1 -26.31 16.23 13.40
CA MET A 1 -25.71 16.16 12.04
C MET A 1 -24.19 16.27 12.16
N ALA A 2 -23.48 15.14 12.10
CA ALA A 2 -22.03 15.10 12.24
C ALA A 2 -21.36 16.02 11.18
N GLN A 3 -20.61 17.02 11.65
CA GLN A 3 -19.99 18.05 10.81
C GLN A 3 -18.72 17.49 10.13
N PHE A 4 -18.87 16.50 9.26
CA PHE A 4 -17.76 15.79 8.60
C PHE A 4 -16.88 16.71 7.72
N TYR A 5 -17.35 17.89 7.32
CA TYR A 5 -16.54 18.84 6.54
C TYR A 5 -15.41 19.50 7.33
N LYS A 6 -15.46 19.48 8.68
CA LYS A 6 -14.38 20.05 9.51
C LYS A 6 -13.08 19.26 9.44
N ILE A 7 -13.11 18.00 8.98
CA ILE A 7 -11.90 17.21 8.78
C ILE A 7 -10.96 17.88 7.76
N TRP A 8 -11.52 18.57 6.77
CA TRP A 8 -10.78 19.30 5.73
C TRP A 8 -10.25 20.67 6.17
N LEU A 9 -10.65 21.17 7.35
CA LEU A 9 -10.08 22.39 7.94
C LEU A 9 -8.79 22.11 8.72
N VAL A 10 -8.56 20.85 9.12
CA VAL A 10 -7.38 20.42 9.88
C VAL A 10 -6.42 19.61 9.02
N PHE A 11 -6.96 18.80 8.10
CA PHE A 11 -6.18 17.99 7.19
C PHE A 11 -6.24 18.56 5.78
N ASP A 12 -5.08 19.02 5.27
CA ASP A 12 -4.95 19.45 3.89
C ASP A 12 -5.30 18.29 2.94
N PRO A 13 -6.32 18.44 2.07
CA PRO A 13 -6.82 17.35 1.23
C PRO A 13 -5.73 16.67 0.40
N ARG A 14 -4.81 17.48 -0.12
CA ARG A 14 -3.67 17.00 -0.92
C ARG A 14 -2.77 16.05 -0.14
N ARG A 15 -2.48 16.36 1.12
CA ARG A 15 -1.59 15.53 1.95
C ARG A 15 -2.27 14.21 2.33
N VAL A 16 -3.58 14.22 2.58
CA VAL A 16 -4.34 13.00 2.87
C VAL A 16 -4.33 12.05 1.68
N PHE A 17 -4.56 12.54 0.45
CA PHE A 17 -4.49 11.69 -0.75
C PHE A 17 -3.09 11.13 -1.01
N VAL A 18 -2.04 11.93 -0.81
CA VAL A 18 -0.66 11.46 -0.93
C VAL A 18 -0.33 10.42 0.16
N ALA A 19 -0.72 10.68 1.40
CA ALA A 19 -0.51 9.74 2.51
C ALA A 19 -1.23 8.43 2.28
N GLN A 20 -2.48 8.46 1.79
CA GLN A 20 -3.23 7.26 1.44
C GLN A 20 -2.56 6.48 0.30
N GLY A 21 -2.16 7.16 -0.78
CA GLY A 21 -1.45 6.54 -1.90
C GLY A 21 -0.13 5.88 -1.48
N VAL A 22 0.69 6.59 -0.69
CA VAL A 22 1.96 6.06 -0.16
C VAL A 22 1.71 4.89 0.79
N PHE A 23 0.70 4.97 1.65
CA PHE A 23 0.36 3.90 2.58
C PHE A 23 -0.06 2.61 1.86
N LEU A 24 -0.95 2.70 0.87
CA LEU A 24 -1.37 1.55 0.08
C LEU A 24 -0.22 0.98 -0.76
N PHE A 25 0.63 1.83 -1.33
CA PHE A 25 1.78 1.39 -2.10
C PHE A 25 2.79 0.62 -1.23
N LEU A 26 3.11 1.14 -0.04
CA LEU A 26 4.01 0.47 0.90
C LEU A 26 3.45 -0.88 1.36
N LEU A 27 2.15 -0.95 1.67
CA LEU A 27 1.49 -2.20 2.02
C LEU A 27 1.55 -3.22 0.88
N ALA A 28 1.25 -2.79 -0.35
CA ALA A 28 1.35 -3.65 -1.52
C ALA A 28 2.78 -4.18 -1.70
N ALA A 29 3.79 -3.29 -1.70
CA ALA A 29 5.18 -3.68 -1.85
C ALA A 29 5.62 -4.66 -0.75
N MET A 30 5.25 -4.43 0.50
CA MET A 30 5.57 -5.33 1.62
C MET A 30 5.00 -6.73 1.40
N ILE A 31 3.72 -6.84 1.00
CA ILE A 31 3.09 -8.14 0.72
C ILE A 31 3.82 -8.86 -0.42
N HIS A 32 4.14 -8.16 -1.52
CA HIS A 32 4.83 -8.78 -2.66
C HIS A 32 6.23 -9.27 -2.27
N LEU A 33 7.00 -8.48 -1.52
CA LEU A 33 8.34 -8.86 -1.08
C LEU A 33 8.31 -10.05 -0.11
N VAL A 34 7.33 -10.11 0.79
CA VAL A 34 7.14 -11.27 1.70
C VAL A 34 6.75 -12.53 0.92
N LEU A 35 5.86 -12.41 -0.08
CA LEU A 35 5.53 -13.54 -0.96
C LEU A 35 6.74 -14.01 -1.77
N LEU A 36 7.56 -13.09 -2.29
CA LEU A 36 8.77 -13.44 -3.02
C LEU A 36 9.82 -14.11 -2.11
N SER A 37 9.81 -13.84 -0.81
CA SER A 37 10.70 -14.47 0.16
C SER A 37 10.33 -15.93 0.47
N ASN A 38 9.14 -16.41 0.08
CA ASN A 38 8.71 -17.78 0.34
C ASN A 38 8.98 -18.67 -0.88
N GLU A 39 9.74 -19.74 -0.69
CA GLU A 39 10.13 -20.67 -1.77
C GLU A 39 8.93 -21.28 -2.52
N SER A 40 7.76 -21.41 -1.87
CA SER A 40 6.57 -22.00 -2.49
C SER A 40 5.72 -21.04 -3.31
N THR A 41 5.71 -19.74 -2.97
CA THR A 41 4.89 -18.73 -3.65
C THR A 41 5.72 -17.72 -4.45
N ASN A 42 7.04 -17.89 -4.47
CA ASN A 42 7.94 -17.09 -5.28
C ASN A 42 7.74 -17.41 -6.77
N TRP A 43 6.82 -16.67 -7.39
CA TRP A 43 6.55 -16.74 -8.81
C TRP A 43 7.77 -16.38 -9.67
N PHE A 44 8.74 -15.62 -9.15
CA PHE A 44 9.97 -15.30 -9.86
C PHE A 44 10.88 -16.53 -9.90
N SER A 45 11.02 -17.25 -8.80
CA SER A 45 11.72 -18.54 -8.77
C SER A 45 11.01 -19.58 -9.64
N LEU A 46 9.68 -19.57 -9.68
CA LEU A 46 8.89 -20.53 -10.48
C LEU A 46 8.92 -20.21 -11.98
N ALA A 47 9.07 -18.95 -12.36
CA ALA A 47 9.15 -18.51 -13.77
C ALA A 47 10.58 -18.56 -14.34
N PHE A 48 11.61 -18.40 -13.50
CA PHE A 48 13.01 -18.34 -13.94
C PHE A 48 13.89 -19.51 -13.45
N GLY A 49 13.40 -20.34 -12.53
CA GLY A 49 14.03 -21.58 -12.10
C GLY A 49 13.51 -22.75 -12.91
N GLY A 50 14.33 -23.23 -13.85
CA GLY A 50 14.12 -24.52 -14.52
C GLY A 50 14.37 -25.71 -13.60
#